data_AF-A0A075FVK2-F1
#
_entry.id   AF-A0A075FVK2-F1
#
_cell.length_a   1.000
_cell.length_b   1.000
_cell.length_c   1.000
_cell.angle_alpha   90.00
_cell.angle_beta   90.00
_cell.angle_gamma   90.00
#
_symmetry.space_group_name_H-M   'P 1'
#
loop_
_entity.id
_entity.type
_entity.pdbx_description
1 polymer ?
#
loop_
_entity_poly.entity_id
_entity_poly.type
_entity_poly.pdbx_seq_one_letter_code
_entity_poly.pdbx_strand_id
1 'polypeptide(L)'
;MKVLQIRFIASIILFSSLIGSSILSSTISNSWAQETPQIPDWVQNNAGWWANDQITENEFLRAIEYLIKNNIIVIPDSLTYEKPKVSIDFSYTKLVPNWIKNNAGWWAGGQIDDNTFVSGLQWLISNGIIQVEVKTPNQASNDVVLASGVNVNVSDLVFLYSGFFSLYSFPGDFVVEVQEGELDCIAESIDQGSILCPVKKLWISSVVTLNPDMMDLYKEVALWNESKKVAVVYPIFTATAYQNKNIDASFEQYSGFYDYYQGLCDDCTTVKMISEDNYHKLTHNSSGMGIQVLSLLGYTTLTDIDIDQNPDILKEFDGVVILHNEYVTPTIFDAVTSHPNVLYLYPNALYAEIEVDYFENTITLIRGHGYPEPQIDNGFDWEFDNTRPYEFDTDCFDMEFYKVDNGWMTTCYPDLIMKESAILLSAIKNIMINSGE
;
A
#
# COMPACT_ATOMS: atom_id res chain seq x y z
N MET A 1 19.89 -55.83 -12.73
CA MET A 1 20.56 -56.25 -11.46
C MET A 1 19.78 -55.65 -10.30
N LYS A 2 19.54 -56.45 -9.25
CA LYS A 2 18.68 -56.17 -8.08
C LYS A 2 19.02 -54.83 -7.37
N VAL A 3 18.00 -54.00 -7.09
CA VAL A 3 17.27 -53.76 -5.80
C VAL A 3 18.01 -52.90 -4.78
N LEU A 4 17.40 -51.78 -4.38
CA LEU A 4 17.19 -51.45 -2.97
C LEU A 4 15.87 -50.65 -2.80
N GLN A 5 14.92 -51.26 -2.08
CA GLN A 5 13.70 -50.64 -1.53
C GLN A 5 14.02 -50.02 -0.17
N ILE A 6 13.32 -48.94 0.22
CA ILE A 6 12.89 -48.73 1.61
C ILE A 6 11.45 -48.19 1.60
N ARG A 7 10.53 -48.96 2.16
CA ARG A 7 9.18 -48.55 2.63
C ARG A 7 9.28 -48.34 4.13
N PHE A 8 8.57 -47.34 4.69
CA PHE A 8 8.25 -47.33 6.12
C PHE A 8 6.74 -47.46 6.33
N ILE A 9 6.42 -48.37 7.25
CA ILE A 9 5.10 -48.90 7.60
C ILE A 9 4.66 -48.23 8.91
N ALA A 10 3.40 -47.80 8.94
CA ALA A 10 2.71 -47.34 10.13
C ALA A 10 2.67 -48.45 11.21
N SER A 11 3.05 -48.11 12.44
CA SER A 11 2.91 -49.00 13.60
C SER A 11 2.05 -48.33 14.67
N ILE A 12 0.87 -48.92 14.86
CA ILE A 12 -0.07 -48.70 15.96
C ILE A 12 0.49 -49.35 17.21
N ILE A 13 0.55 -48.63 18.33
CA ILE A 13 0.74 -49.21 19.66
C ILE A 13 -0.43 -48.77 20.55
N LEU A 14 -1.32 -49.73 20.80
CA LEU A 14 -2.32 -49.75 21.87
C LEU A 14 -1.66 -50.36 23.11
N PHE A 15 -1.71 -49.66 24.24
CA PHE A 15 -1.59 -50.27 25.57
C PHE A 15 -2.84 -49.95 26.38
N SER A 16 -3.48 -51.01 26.87
CA SER A 16 -4.67 -51.02 27.70
C SER A 16 -4.30 -51.05 29.19
N SER A 17 -5.02 -50.31 30.02
CA SER A 17 -5.34 -50.76 31.38
C SER A 17 -6.65 -50.14 31.87
N LEU A 18 -7.43 -51.01 32.51
CA LEU A 18 -8.82 -50.88 32.92
C LEU A 18 -8.90 -50.44 34.41
N ILE A 19 -10.04 -49.84 34.77
CA ILE A 19 -10.66 -49.67 36.10
C ILE A 19 -10.39 -48.35 36.83
N GLY A 20 -11.48 -47.62 37.12
CA GLY A 20 -11.57 -46.75 38.29
C GLY A 20 -12.41 -45.49 38.10
N SER A 21 -13.73 -45.61 38.10
CA SER A 21 -14.64 -44.47 38.21
C SER A 21 -14.44 -43.71 39.52
N SER A 22 -14.09 -42.43 39.45
CA SER A 22 -14.50 -41.43 40.43
C SER A 22 -14.37 -40.03 39.83
N ILE A 23 -15.51 -39.36 39.74
CA ILE A 23 -15.71 -38.00 39.27
C ILE A 23 -14.88 -37.05 40.15
N LEU A 24 -13.99 -36.27 39.53
CA LEU A 24 -13.43 -35.04 40.10
C LEU A 24 -13.00 -34.15 38.93
N SER A 25 -13.64 -32.99 38.86
CA SER A 25 -13.40 -31.92 37.91
C SER A 25 -11.90 -31.68 37.70
N SER A 26 -11.40 -32.01 36.50
CA SER A 26 -10.16 -31.45 36.00
C SER A 26 -10.54 -30.29 35.08
N THR A 27 -10.28 -29.10 35.59
CA THR A 27 -10.04 -27.91 34.79
C THR A 27 -8.95 -28.23 33.79
N ILE A 28 -9.33 -28.56 32.56
CA ILE A 28 -8.43 -28.40 31.42
C ILE A 28 -8.37 -26.89 31.20
N SER A 29 -7.25 -26.30 31.60
CA SER A 29 -6.88 -24.93 31.22
C SER A 29 -6.82 -24.87 29.71
N ASN A 30 -7.91 -24.43 29.08
CA ASN A 30 -7.84 -23.80 27.77
C ASN A 30 -7.20 -22.44 27.98
N SER A 31 -5.87 -22.38 27.98
CA SER A 31 -5.15 -21.12 27.82
C SER A 31 -5.27 -20.69 26.35
N TRP A 32 -6.43 -20.15 25.99
CA TRP A 32 -6.49 -19.11 24.97
C TRP A 32 -5.94 -17.86 25.65
N ALA A 33 -4.61 -17.78 25.75
CA ALA A 33 -3.96 -16.50 26.03
C ALA A 33 -4.25 -15.65 24.80
N GLN A 34 -5.29 -14.82 24.91
CA GLN A 34 -5.51 -13.69 24.02
C GLN A 34 -4.22 -12.87 24.10
N GLU A 35 -3.40 -12.87 23.05
CA GLU A 35 -2.25 -11.98 22.98
C GLU A 35 -2.78 -10.55 23.11
N THR A 36 -2.62 -9.96 24.28
CA THR A 36 -2.84 -8.53 24.47
C THR A 36 -1.92 -7.82 23.49
N PRO A 37 -2.42 -6.90 22.65
CA PRO A 37 -1.57 -6.13 21.73
C PRO A 37 -0.39 -5.57 22.51
N GLN A 38 0.81 -6.09 22.26
CA GLN A 38 2.00 -5.64 22.96
C GLN A 38 2.25 -4.18 22.57
N ILE A 39 2.51 -3.34 23.57
CA ILE A 39 2.85 -1.94 23.31
C ILE A 39 4.20 -1.92 22.57
N PRO A 40 4.31 -1.26 21.40
CA PRO A 40 5.58 -1.23 20.69
C PRO A 40 6.69 -0.57 21.52
N ASP A 41 7.89 -1.16 21.52
CA ASP A 41 9.06 -0.68 22.27
C ASP A 41 9.38 0.80 22.00
N TRP A 42 9.12 1.30 20.79
CA TRP A 42 9.36 2.71 20.46
C TRP A 42 8.46 3.67 21.25
N VAL A 43 7.24 3.26 21.62
CA VAL A 43 6.34 4.05 22.46
C VAL A 43 6.89 4.12 23.89
N GLN A 44 7.44 2.99 24.37
CA GLN A 44 8.10 2.92 25.67
C GLN A 44 9.38 3.76 25.72
N ASN A 45 10.16 3.75 24.64
CA ASN A 45 11.33 4.62 24.49
C ASN A 45 10.93 6.11 24.52
N ASN A 46 9.88 6.50 23.80
CA ASN A 46 9.38 7.88 23.83
C ASN A 46 8.93 8.31 25.23
N ALA A 47 8.29 7.42 26.00
CA ALA A 47 7.94 7.71 27.39
C ALA A 47 9.19 7.97 28.26
N GLY A 48 10.26 7.19 28.06
CA GLY A 48 11.54 7.38 28.74
C GLY A 48 12.24 8.68 28.33
N TRP A 49 12.23 9.01 27.05
CA TRP A 49 12.80 10.27 26.54
C TRP A 49 12.02 11.49 27.03
N TRP A 50 10.69 11.40 27.08
CA TRP A 50 9.87 12.47 27.62
C TRP A 50 10.15 12.67 29.11
N ALA A 51 10.24 11.59 29.89
CA ALA A 51 10.57 11.64 31.30
C ALA A 51 11.93 12.31 31.59
N ASN A 52 12.88 12.17 30.67
CA ASN A 52 14.22 12.75 30.75
C ASN A 52 14.39 14.09 30.03
N ASP A 53 13.29 14.77 29.64
CA ASP A 53 13.33 16.05 28.93
C ASP A 53 14.05 16.02 27.56
N GLN A 54 14.14 14.84 26.94
CA GLN A 54 14.79 14.65 25.64
C GLN A 54 13.85 14.86 24.46
N ILE A 55 12.53 14.69 24.68
CA ILE A 55 11.48 15.04 23.72
C ILE A 55 10.43 15.91 24.40
N THR A 56 9.72 16.69 23.59
CA THR A 56 8.62 17.55 24.01
C THR A 56 7.38 16.74 24.40
N GLU A 57 6.49 17.36 25.17
CA GLU A 57 5.19 16.78 25.54
C GLU A 57 4.34 16.43 24.31
N ASN A 58 4.41 17.23 23.25
CA ASN A 58 3.69 16.96 22.00
C ASN A 58 4.22 15.69 21.30
N GLU A 59 5.53 15.48 21.29
CA GLU A 59 6.15 14.26 20.75
C GLU A 59 5.76 13.00 21.54
N PHE A 60 5.63 13.12 22.86
CA PHE A 60 5.09 12.06 23.70
C PHE A 60 3.60 11.79 23.43
N LEU A 61 2.78 12.85 23.36
CA LEU A 61 1.34 12.73 23.13
C LEU A 61 1.01 12.13 21.75
N ARG A 62 1.85 12.35 20.73
CA ARG A 62 1.75 11.63 19.43
C ARG A 62 1.91 10.11 19.57
N ALA A 63 2.76 9.65 20.49
CA ALA A 63 2.90 8.23 20.79
C ALA A 63 1.63 7.68 21.47
N ILE A 64 0.98 8.48 22.32
CA ILE A 64 -0.32 8.11 22.93
C ILE A 64 -1.44 8.09 21.88
N GLU A 65 -1.44 9.05 20.95
CA GLU A 65 -2.36 9.07 19.81
C GLU A 65 -2.26 7.79 18.98
N TYR A 66 -1.03 7.30 18.75
CA TYR A 66 -0.81 6.01 18.10
C TYR A 66 -1.45 4.84 18.88
N LEU A 67 -1.28 4.78 20.20
CA LEU A 67 -1.86 3.71 21.02
C LEU A 67 -3.40 3.70 20.96
N ILE A 68 -4.02 4.87 20.93
CA ILE A 68 -5.48 5.01 20.81
C ILE A 68 -5.93 4.61 19.39
N LYS A 69 -5.26 5.11 18.34
CA LYS A 69 -5.59 4.78 16.93
C LYS A 69 -5.48 3.28 16.63
N ASN A 70 -4.56 2.58 17.29
CA ASN A 70 -4.35 1.15 17.10
C ASN A 70 -5.12 0.26 18.09
N ASN A 71 -6.09 0.81 18.83
CA ASN A 71 -6.90 0.10 19.83
C ASN A 71 -6.09 -0.60 20.94
N ILE A 72 -4.86 -0.15 21.19
CA ILE A 72 -4.06 -0.59 22.33
C ILE A 72 -4.59 0.08 23.60
N ILE A 73 -5.03 1.35 23.49
CA ILE A 73 -5.82 2.05 24.49
C ILE A 73 -7.27 2.16 24.02
N VAL A 74 -8.19 1.55 24.76
CA VAL A 74 -9.63 1.65 24.51
C VAL A 74 -10.25 2.65 25.48
N ILE A 75 -10.98 3.66 24.98
CA ILE A 75 -11.65 4.67 25.81
C ILE A 75 -13.12 4.23 26.03
N PRO A 76 -13.57 3.94 27.26
CA PRO A 76 -14.85 3.26 27.52
C PRO A 76 -16.13 3.99 27.07
N ASP A 77 -16.10 5.31 26.88
CA ASP A 77 -17.30 6.10 26.55
C ASP A 77 -17.52 6.32 25.04
N SER A 78 -16.67 5.76 24.17
CA SER A 78 -16.85 5.83 22.71
C SER A 78 -17.80 4.73 22.22
N LEU A 79 -19.10 4.86 22.47
CA LEU A 79 -20.15 3.96 21.96
C LEU A 79 -20.42 4.16 20.45
N THR A 80 -19.39 4.17 19.61
CA THR A 80 -19.51 4.18 18.15
C THR A 80 -18.66 3.06 17.56
N TYR A 81 -19.30 2.13 16.85
CA TYR A 81 -18.65 1.10 16.03
C TYR A 81 -18.00 1.67 14.75
N GLU A 82 -17.91 3.00 14.63
CA GLU A 82 -17.13 3.73 13.64
C GLU A 82 -15.83 4.20 14.28
N LYS A 83 -14.68 4.01 13.60
CA LYS A 83 -13.35 4.43 14.08
C LYS A 83 -13.38 5.91 14.48
N PRO A 84 -13.27 6.29 15.76
CA PRO A 84 -13.18 7.69 16.12
C PRO A 84 -11.88 8.27 15.56
N LYS A 85 -11.96 9.38 14.79
CA LYS A 85 -10.78 10.19 14.46
C LYS A 85 -10.38 10.93 15.74
N VAL A 86 -9.51 10.28 16.50
CA VAL A 86 -8.84 10.86 17.66
C VAL A 86 -7.70 11.73 17.14
N SER A 87 -7.80 13.03 17.35
CA SER A 87 -6.69 13.98 17.18
C SER A 87 -6.47 14.70 18.51
N ILE A 88 -5.23 14.74 18.97
CA ILE A 88 -4.88 15.50 20.17
C ILE A 88 -4.62 16.95 19.73
N ASP A 89 -5.37 17.90 20.27
CA ASP A 89 -5.12 19.33 20.01
C ASP A 89 -3.89 19.78 20.79
N PHE A 90 -2.77 19.93 20.08
CA PHE A 90 -1.48 20.37 20.64
C PHE A 90 -1.41 21.89 20.88
N SER A 91 -2.50 22.64 20.63
CA SER A 91 -2.57 24.09 20.90
C SER A 91 -2.87 24.43 22.37
N TYR A 92 -3.13 23.43 23.21
CA TYR A 92 -3.54 23.61 24.59
C TYR A 92 -2.40 24.05 25.53
N THR A 93 -2.64 25.12 26.29
CA THR A 93 -1.72 25.69 27.30
C THR A 93 -1.83 25.06 28.69
N LYS A 94 -2.57 23.96 28.83
CA LYS A 94 -2.60 23.16 30.07
C LYS A 94 -1.63 22.00 29.95
N LEU A 95 -0.42 22.22 30.46
CA LEU A 95 0.63 21.22 30.61
C LEU A 95 0.08 19.95 31.24
N VAL A 96 0.42 18.79 30.66
CA VAL A 96 0.18 17.50 31.31
C VAL A 96 0.85 17.57 32.70
N PRO A 97 0.14 17.24 33.80
CA PRO A 97 0.73 17.38 35.13
C PRO A 97 2.05 16.61 35.27
N ASN A 98 3.07 17.21 35.89
CA ASN A 98 4.42 16.61 36.02
C ASN A 98 4.43 15.20 36.63
N TRP A 99 3.42 14.81 37.40
CA TRP A 99 3.34 13.46 37.95
C TRP A 99 3.05 12.38 36.89
N ILE A 100 2.49 12.74 35.74
CA ILE A 100 2.29 11.86 34.58
C ILE A 100 3.63 11.52 33.92
N LYS A 101 4.52 12.51 33.87
CA LYS A 101 5.89 12.37 33.38
C LYS A 101 6.72 11.41 34.24
N ASN A 102 6.50 11.42 35.56
CA ASN A 102 7.09 10.43 36.47
C ASN A 102 6.58 9.02 36.17
N ASN A 103 5.29 8.85 35.91
CA ASN A 103 4.71 7.55 35.56
C ASN A 103 5.24 7.03 34.21
N ALA A 104 5.44 7.91 33.22
CA ALA A 104 6.07 7.56 31.95
C ALA A 104 7.52 7.07 32.13
N GLY A 105 8.28 7.72 33.02
CA GLY A 105 9.63 7.28 33.38
C GLY A 105 9.65 5.94 34.12
N TRP A 106 8.69 5.71 35.02
CA TRP A 106 8.52 4.42 35.71
C TRP A 106 8.14 3.30 34.75
N TRP A 107 7.32 3.57 33.74
CA TRP A 107 6.97 2.59 32.72
C TRP A 107 8.15 2.24 31.82
N ALA A 108 8.86 3.25 31.33
CA ALA A 108 10.07 3.05 30.52
C ALA A 108 11.20 2.35 31.30
N GLY A 109 11.28 2.56 32.61
CA GLY A 109 12.22 1.89 33.50
C GLY A 109 11.79 0.49 33.97
N GLY A 110 10.65 -0.04 33.49
CA GLY A 110 10.11 -1.35 33.88
C GLY A 110 9.61 -1.44 35.32
N GLN A 111 9.35 -0.30 35.97
CA GLN A 111 8.88 -0.22 37.36
C GLN A 111 7.34 -0.31 37.45
N ILE A 112 6.63 0.00 36.37
CA ILE A 112 5.21 -0.31 36.18
C ILE A 112 5.02 -1.08 34.88
N ASP A 113 4.08 -2.01 34.86
CA ASP A 113 3.75 -2.81 33.68
C ASP A 113 2.84 -2.06 32.68
N ASP A 114 2.76 -2.59 31.46
CA ASP A 114 1.97 -2.06 30.35
C ASP A 114 0.49 -1.85 30.71
N ASN A 115 -0.11 -2.82 31.41
CA ASN A 115 -1.52 -2.76 31.81
C ASN A 115 -1.76 -1.62 32.80
N THR A 116 -0.84 -1.42 33.73
CA THR A 116 -0.87 -0.34 34.73
C THR A 116 -0.71 1.02 34.05
N PHE A 117 0.22 1.13 33.09
CA PHE A 117 0.43 2.36 32.33
C PHE A 117 -0.76 2.72 31.45
N VAL A 118 -1.30 1.75 30.69
CA VAL A 118 -2.50 1.90 29.85
C VAL A 118 -3.73 2.29 30.67
N SER A 119 -3.96 1.61 31.80
CA SER A 119 -5.08 1.94 32.70
C SER A 119 -4.96 3.36 33.27
N GLY A 120 -3.73 3.79 33.56
CA GLY A 120 -3.44 5.16 33.96
C GLY A 120 -3.82 6.17 32.86
N LEU A 121 -3.41 5.93 31.62
CA LEU A 121 -3.75 6.78 30.46
C LEU A 121 -5.26 6.83 30.20
N GLN A 122 -5.94 5.68 30.25
CA GLN A 122 -7.40 5.60 30.12
C GLN A 122 -8.08 6.48 31.18
N TRP A 123 -7.67 6.36 32.44
CA TRP A 123 -8.22 7.17 33.53
C TRP A 123 -7.98 8.67 33.32
N LEU A 124 -6.81 9.06 32.84
CA LEU A 124 -6.45 10.46 32.58
C LEU A 124 -7.28 11.08 31.47
N ILE A 125 -7.53 10.33 30.41
CA ILE A 125 -8.38 10.73 29.29
C ILE A 125 -9.84 10.83 29.77
N SER A 126 -10.35 9.82 30.48
CA SER A 126 -11.72 9.82 31.01
C SER A 126 -11.99 10.95 32.02
N ASN A 127 -10.99 11.42 32.76
CA ASN A 127 -11.12 12.55 33.68
C ASN A 127 -10.82 13.92 33.02
N GLY A 128 -10.59 13.96 31.71
CA GLY A 128 -10.33 15.19 30.95
C GLY A 128 -9.02 15.89 31.33
N ILE A 129 -8.07 15.15 31.93
CA ILE A 129 -6.72 15.63 32.25
C ILE A 129 -5.86 15.64 30.98
N ILE A 130 -5.98 14.59 30.17
CA ILE A 130 -5.54 14.58 28.78
C ILE A 130 -6.78 14.80 27.93
N GLN A 131 -6.86 15.93 27.22
CA GLN A 131 -7.97 16.21 26.31
C GLN A 131 -7.67 15.66 24.93
N VAL A 132 -8.63 14.90 24.42
CA VAL A 132 -8.58 14.30 23.08
C VAL A 132 -9.80 14.82 22.33
N GLU A 133 -9.59 15.57 21.24
CA GLU A 133 -10.71 15.97 20.38
C GLU A 133 -11.05 14.80 19.45
N VAL A 134 -12.23 14.23 19.65
CA VAL A 134 -12.84 13.30 18.69
C VAL A 134 -13.54 14.14 17.63
N LYS A 135 -12.91 14.33 16.46
CA LYS A 135 -13.56 15.02 15.34
C LYS A 135 -14.51 14.03 14.64
N THR A 136 -15.81 14.33 14.66
CA THR A 136 -16.80 13.56 13.91
C THR A 136 -16.59 13.75 12.40
N PRO A 137 -16.68 12.67 11.60
CA PRO A 137 -16.36 12.69 10.19
C PRO A 137 -17.55 13.28 9.42
N ASN A 138 -17.56 14.59 9.23
CA ASN A 138 -18.31 15.23 8.14
C ASN A 138 -17.84 16.67 8.00
N GLN A 139 -16.65 16.82 7.40
CA GLN A 139 -16.27 17.93 6.54
C GLN A 139 -14.85 17.66 6.07
N ALA A 140 -14.71 17.09 4.88
CA ALA A 140 -13.50 17.30 4.11
C ALA A 140 -13.39 18.83 3.91
N SER A 141 -12.29 19.41 4.37
CA SER A 141 -11.96 20.80 4.05
C SER A 141 -11.88 20.95 2.53
N ASN A 142 -12.28 22.09 1.99
CA ASN A 142 -12.05 22.43 0.57
C ASN A 142 -10.55 22.64 0.23
N ASP A 143 -9.64 22.51 1.21
CA ASP A 143 -8.19 22.71 1.07
C ASP A 143 -7.40 21.40 0.83
N VAL A 144 -8.06 20.35 0.35
CA VAL A 144 -7.41 19.05 0.08
C VAL A 144 -6.62 19.13 -1.23
N VAL A 145 -5.31 18.84 -1.16
CA VAL A 145 -4.43 18.77 -2.33
C VAL A 145 -4.47 17.37 -2.93
N LEU A 146 -5.00 17.27 -4.15
CA LEU A 146 -5.04 16.04 -4.95
C LEU A 146 -3.82 15.94 -5.86
N ALA A 147 -3.46 14.70 -6.24
CA ALA A 147 -2.43 14.45 -7.24
C ALA A 147 -2.82 15.00 -8.62
N SER A 148 -1.82 15.36 -9.43
CA SER A 148 -2.06 15.78 -10.81
C SER A 148 -2.78 14.67 -11.60
N GLY A 149 -3.74 15.05 -12.43
CA GLY A 149 -4.54 14.11 -13.23
C GLY A 149 -5.71 13.45 -12.48
N VAL A 150 -5.83 13.65 -11.16
CA VAL A 150 -6.97 13.15 -10.38
C VAL A 150 -8.06 14.23 -10.30
N ASN A 151 -8.98 14.21 -11.28
CA ASN A 151 -10.03 15.22 -11.44
C ASN A 151 -11.35 14.81 -10.76
N VAL A 152 -11.34 14.70 -9.43
CA VAL A 152 -12.52 14.26 -8.64
C VAL A 152 -12.86 15.29 -7.56
N ASN A 153 -14.14 15.37 -7.19
CA ASN A 153 -14.53 16.15 -6.04
C ASN A 153 -14.41 15.30 -4.76
N VAL A 154 -13.63 15.77 -3.80
CA VAL A 154 -13.38 15.04 -2.54
C VAL A 154 -14.66 14.80 -1.75
N SER A 155 -15.68 15.67 -1.90
CA SER A 155 -17.00 15.46 -1.25
C SER A 155 -17.72 14.20 -1.74
N ASP A 156 -17.35 13.70 -2.92
CA ASP A 156 -17.98 12.55 -3.55
C ASP A 156 -17.27 11.24 -3.18
N LEU A 157 -16.19 11.33 -2.40
CA LEU A 157 -15.37 10.20 -2.00
C LEU A 157 -15.67 9.73 -0.57
N VAL A 158 -15.41 8.46 -0.31
CA VAL A 158 -15.44 7.85 1.02
C VAL A 158 -14.05 7.98 1.64
N PHE A 159 -13.94 8.71 2.75
CA PHE A 159 -12.71 8.75 3.53
C PHE A 159 -12.40 7.38 4.14
N LEU A 160 -11.18 6.87 3.94
CA LEU A 160 -10.75 5.58 4.46
C LEU A 160 -9.97 5.73 5.77
N TYR A 161 -8.84 6.43 5.70
CA TYR A 161 -7.99 6.72 6.85
C TYR A 161 -6.99 7.83 6.53
N SER A 162 -6.29 8.32 7.55
CA SER A 162 -5.20 9.30 7.42
C SER A 162 -4.00 8.82 8.23
N GLY A 163 -2.88 8.64 7.55
CA GLY A 163 -1.59 8.19 8.08
C GLY A 163 -0.49 9.11 7.56
N PHE A 164 0.52 8.57 6.88
CA PHE A 164 1.50 9.43 6.21
C PHE A 164 0.85 10.24 5.09
N PHE A 165 -0.02 9.63 4.28
CA PHE A 165 -0.97 10.31 3.39
C PHE A 165 -2.42 10.07 3.86
N SER A 166 -3.37 10.85 3.35
CA SER A 166 -4.80 10.56 3.55
C SER A 166 -5.35 9.83 2.34
N LEU A 167 -6.15 8.79 2.61
CA LEU A 167 -6.72 7.91 1.59
C LEU A 167 -8.23 8.02 1.54
N TYR A 168 -8.74 8.04 0.33
CA TYR A 168 -10.14 8.07 -0.02
C TYR A 168 -10.42 6.99 -1.07
N SER A 169 -11.68 6.60 -1.21
CA SER A 169 -12.12 5.69 -2.28
C SER A 169 -13.40 6.18 -2.93
N PHE A 170 -13.62 5.74 -4.16
CA PHE A 170 -14.91 5.90 -4.83
C PHE A 170 -15.99 5.07 -4.12
N PRO A 171 -17.22 5.61 -3.98
CA PRO A 171 -18.34 4.85 -3.43
C PRO A 171 -18.58 3.56 -4.22
N GLY A 172 -18.61 2.42 -3.53
CA GLY A 172 -18.91 1.11 -4.15
C GLY A 172 -17.71 0.42 -4.80
N ASP A 173 -16.52 1.03 -4.84
CA ASP A 173 -15.36 0.45 -5.53
C ASP A 173 -14.51 -0.46 -4.62
N PHE A 174 -15.13 -1.56 -4.16
CA PHE A 174 -14.47 -2.56 -3.31
C PHE A 174 -14.88 -3.98 -3.66
N VAL A 175 -13.97 -4.92 -3.43
CA VAL A 175 -14.27 -6.36 -3.37
C VAL A 175 -14.51 -6.75 -1.92
N VAL A 176 -15.40 -7.71 -1.73
CA VAL A 176 -15.75 -8.27 -0.41
C VAL A 176 -15.00 -9.59 -0.26
N GLU A 177 -14.04 -9.64 0.65
CA GLU A 177 -13.32 -10.86 1.02
C GLU A 177 -13.96 -11.46 2.28
N VAL A 178 -14.35 -12.73 2.20
CA VAL A 178 -14.88 -13.49 3.34
C VAL A 178 -13.70 -13.98 4.16
N GLN A 179 -13.66 -13.67 5.46
CA GLN A 179 -12.58 -14.15 6.32
C GLN A 179 -12.67 -15.66 6.51
N GLU A 180 -11.62 -16.39 6.13
CA GLU A 180 -11.53 -17.83 6.28
C GLU A 180 -11.44 -18.21 7.78
N GLY A 181 -12.39 -19.01 8.28
CA GLY A 181 -12.37 -19.50 9.66
C GLY A 181 -13.74 -19.58 10.38
N GLU A 182 -14.78 -18.93 9.87
CA GLU A 182 -16.15 -19.08 10.37
C GLU A 182 -16.97 -19.95 9.40
N LEU A 183 -17.12 -21.24 9.76
CA LEU A 183 -18.03 -22.17 9.09
C LEU A 183 -19.47 -21.62 9.13
N ASP A 184 -20.20 -21.74 8.03
CA ASP A 184 -21.63 -21.43 7.80
C ASP A 184 -22.01 -20.02 7.31
N CYS A 185 -21.23 -19.41 6.42
CA CYS A 185 -21.76 -18.33 5.57
C CYS A 185 -21.93 -18.73 4.11
N ILE A 186 -23.18 -18.85 3.67
CA ILE A 186 -23.55 -19.02 2.25
C ILE A 186 -23.76 -17.62 1.69
N ALA A 187 -22.91 -17.19 0.75
CA ALA A 187 -23.05 -15.92 0.04
C ALA A 187 -24.17 -16.00 -1.01
N GLU A 188 -25.41 -16.20 -0.59
CA GLU A 188 -26.57 -16.10 -1.48
C GLU A 188 -27.35 -14.83 -1.20
N SER A 189 -27.37 -13.94 -2.20
CA SER A 189 -28.11 -12.68 -2.31
C SER A 189 -27.57 -11.47 -1.54
N ILE A 190 -27.06 -10.50 -2.30
CA ILE A 190 -26.66 -9.15 -1.85
C ILE A 190 -27.91 -8.23 -1.73
N ASP A 191 -29.11 -8.80 -1.66
CA ASP A 191 -30.34 -8.03 -1.49
C ASP A 191 -30.91 -8.16 -0.09
N GLN A 192 -30.77 -7.06 0.64
CA GLN A 192 -31.60 -6.64 1.78
C GLN A 192 -31.68 -7.61 2.96
N GLY A 193 -30.65 -7.50 3.80
CA GLY A 193 -30.80 -7.63 5.25
C GLY A 193 -30.70 -9.06 5.77
N SER A 194 -29.74 -9.24 6.68
CA SER A 194 -29.63 -10.38 7.61
C SER A 194 -28.79 -11.58 7.16
N ILE A 195 -27.53 -11.36 6.76
CA ILE A 195 -26.43 -12.31 7.03
C ILE A 195 -25.20 -11.49 7.47
N LEU A 196 -24.72 -11.74 8.69
CA LEU A 196 -23.64 -11.00 9.36
C LEU A 196 -22.33 -11.78 9.18
N CYS A 197 -21.80 -11.79 7.96
CA CYS A 197 -20.45 -12.31 7.72
C CYS A 197 -19.43 -11.21 8.11
N PRO A 198 -18.37 -11.50 8.87
CA PRO A 198 -17.24 -10.60 8.94
C PRO A 198 -16.58 -10.55 7.55
N VAL A 199 -16.94 -9.53 6.79
CA VAL A 199 -16.39 -9.28 5.47
C VAL A 199 -15.35 -8.17 5.54
N LYS A 200 -14.21 -8.39 4.89
CA LYS A 200 -13.19 -7.37 4.68
C LYS A 200 -13.47 -6.70 3.33
N LYS A 201 -13.63 -5.38 3.33
CA LYS A 201 -13.70 -4.60 2.08
C LYS A 201 -12.27 -4.32 1.61
N LEU A 202 -11.95 -4.79 0.42
CA LEU A 202 -10.69 -4.52 -0.28
C LEU A 202 -10.97 -3.48 -1.36
N TRP A 203 -10.52 -2.25 -1.14
CA TRP A 203 -10.74 -1.14 -2.08
C TRP A 203 -9.86 -1.32 -3.31
N ILE A 204 -10.48 -1.22 -4.50
CA ILE A 204 -9.84 -1.56 -5.78
C ILE A 204 -8.99 -0.41 -6.30
N SER A 205 -9.53 0.81 -6.20
CA SER A 205 -8.82 2.06 -6.47
C SER A 205 -8.82 2.96 -5.25
N SER A 206 -7.86 3.88 -5.18
CA SER A 206 -7.75 4.83 -4.07
C SER A 206 -7.33 6.20 -4.58
N VAL A 207 -7.85 7.23 -3.93
CA VAL A 207 -7.45 8.62 -4.13
C VAL A 207 -6.58 9.04 -2.94
N VAL A 208 -5.39 9.55 -3.24
CA VAL A 208 -4.38 9.93 -2.25
C VAL A 208 -4.31 11.45 -2.14
N THR A 209 -4.20 11.95 -0.92
CA THR A 209 -4.05 13.38 -0.64
C THR A 209 -2.96 13.60 0.40
N LEU A 210 -2.36 14.80 0.40
CA LEU A 210 -1.46 15.19 1.49
C LEU A 210 -2.20 15.13 2.83
N ASN A 211 -1.52 14.65 3.86
CA ASN A 211 -1.93 14.84 5.24
C ASN A 211 -1.31 16.14 5.76
N PRO A 212 -2.11 17.17 6.10
CA PRO A 212 -1.60 18.44 6.64
C PRO A 212 -0.72 18.27 7.90
N ASP A 213 -0.93 17.21 8.67
CA ASP A 213 -0.16 16.94 9.88
C ASP A 213 1.26 16.42 9.59
N MET A 214 1.54 16.02 8.34
CA MET A 214 2.81 15.43 7.89
C MET A 214 3.66 16.39 7.04
N MET A 215 3.27 17.66 6.94
CA MET A 215 3.93 18.64 6.06
C MET A 215 5.42 18.84 6.33
N ASP A 216 5.87 18.74 7.58
CA ASP A 216 7.30 18.83 7.89
C ASP A 216 8.09 17.63 7.35
N LEU A 217 7.53 16.42 7.44
CA LEU A 217 8.15 15.22 6.87
C LEU A 217 8.13 15.26 5.34
N TYR A 218 7.06 15.80 4.72
CA TYR A 218 7.04 16.00 3.27
C TYR A 218 8.14 16.92 2.78
N LYS A 219 8.51 17.98 3.51
CA LYS A 219 9.63 18.85 3.10
C LYS A 219 10.95 18.08 2.97
N GLU A 220 11.12 17.00 3.73
CA GLU A 220 12.31 16.15 3.68
C GLU A 220 12.31 15.24 2.44
N VAL A 221 11.15 14.66 2.09
CA VAL A 221 11.03 13.65 1.02
C VAL A 221 10.53 14.17 -0.33
N ALA A 222 9.95 15.38 -0.37
CA ALA A 222 9.44 16.01 -1.58
C ALA A 222 10.54 16.74 -2.38
N LEU A 223 10.26 16.96 -3.65
CA LEU A 223 11.07 17.77 -4.58
C LEU A 223 10.68 19.25 -4.60
N TRP A 224 9.74 19.69 -3.76
CA TRP A 224 9.18 21.06 -3.79
C TRP A 224 10.22 22.18 -3.73
N ASN A 225 11.37 21.94 -3.08
CA ASN A 225 12.45 22.91 -2.93
C ASN A 225 13.72 22.50 -3.68
N GLU A 226 13.66 21.45 -4.50
CA GLU A 226 14.81 20.96 -5.25
C GLU A 226 14.91 21.67 -6.60
N SER A 227 16.13 21.95 -7.07
CA SER A 227 16.34 22.55 -8.39
C SER A 227 16.26 21.55 -9.54
N LYS A 228 16.51 20.26 -9.23
CA LYS A 228 16.48 19.17 -10.20
C LYS A 228 15.04 18.86 -10.61
N LYS A 229 14.83 18.69 -11.91
CA LYS A 229 13.54 18.28 -12.48
C LYS A 229 13.54 16.78 -12.65
N VAL A 230 12.56 16.12 -12.04
CA VAL A 230 12.40 14.68 -12.14
C VAL A 230 11.03 14.35 -12.72
N ALA A 231 11.01 13.57 -13.79
CA ALA A 231 9.78 13.02 -14.35
C ALA A 231 9.41 11.71 -13.65
N VAL A 232 8.12 11.46 -13.45
CA VAL A 232 7.56 10.14 -13.14
C VAL A 232 6.66 9.73 -14.29
N VAL A 233 6.92 8.56 -14.87
CA VAL A 233 6.20 8.07 -16.04
C VAL A 233 5.01 7.23 -15.60
N TYR A 234 3.82 7.66 -16.02
CA TYR A 234 2.57 7.02 -15.71
C TYR A 234 2.20 5.99 -16.79
N PRO A 235 1.99 4.70 -16.44
CA PRO A 235 1.81 3.65 -17.43
C PRO A 235 0.36 3.51 -17.93
N ILE A 236 -0.09 4.40 -18.81
CA ILE A 236 -1.44 4.34 -19.42
C ILE A 236 -1.59 3.10 -20.31
N PHE A 237 -0.53 2.68 -20.99
CA PHE A 237 -0.56 1.48 -21.83
C PHE A 237 -0.69 0.21 -20.99
N THR A 238 0.04 0.11 -19.88
CA THR A 238 -0.18 -0.98 -18.91
C THR A 238 -1.59 -0.92 -18.34
N ALA A 239 -2.07 0.25 -17.91
CA ALA A 239 -3.44 0.39 -17.41
C ALA A 239 -4.49 -0.03 -18.46
N THR A 240 -4.20 0.19 -19.74
CA THR A 240 -5.03 -0.26 -20.87
C THR A 240 -4.98 -1.78 -21.04
N ALA A 241 -3.81 -2.40 -20.95
CA ALA A 241 -3.63 -3.85 -21.06
C ALA A 241 -4.31 -4.61 -19.90
N TYR A 242 -4.26 -4.04 -18.70
CA TYR A 242 -4.89 -4.59 -17.49
C TYR A 242 -6.35 -4.20 -17.32
N GLN A 243 -6.90 -3.36 -18.20
CA GLN A 243 -8.29 -2.96 -18.07
C GLN A 243 -9.13 -4.24 -18.22
N ASN A 244 -9.79 -4.62 -17.14
CA ASN A 244 -10.67 -5.76 -17.16
C ASN A 244 -12.07 -5.24 -16.94
N LYS A 245 -12.83 -5.03 -18.02
CA LYS A 245 -14.27 -4.86 -17.88
C LYS A 245 -15.01 -5.49 -19.04
N ASN A 246 -15.80 -6.48 -18.67
CA ASN A 246 -17.24 -6.33 -18.80
C ASN A 246 -17.95 -6.87 -17.55
N ILE A 247 -18.17 -6.01 -16.55
CA ILE A 247 -19.16 -6.27 -15.49
C ILE A 247 -20.59 -6.14 -16.08
N ASP A 248 -20.75 -5.47 -17.23
CA ASP A 248 -22.04 -5.19 -17.86
C ASP A 248 -22.16 -5.57 -19.36
N ALA A 249 -21.13 -6.09 -20.03
CA ALA A 249 -21.35 -6.60 -21.40
C ALA A 249 -21.76 -8.05 -21.43
N SER A 250 -22.67 -8.33 -22.35
CA SER A 250 -23.03 -9.65 -22.82
C SER A 250 -21.80 -10.46 -23.20
N PHE A 251 -21.87 -11.75 -22.85
CA PHE A 251 -20.96 -12.89 -22.98
C PHE A 251 -20.11 -13.10 -24.26
N GLU A 252 -20.03 -12.13 -25.19
CA GLU A 252 -19.39 -12.29 -26.52
C GLU A 252 -18.21 -11.36 -26.80
N GLN A 253 -17.74 -10.56 -25.82
CA GLN A 253 -16.70 -9.56 -26.07
C GLN A 253 -15.46 -9.80 -25.19
N TYR A 254 -14.48 -10.47 -25.77
CA TYR A 254 -13.14 -10.59 -25.20
C TYR A 254 -12.52 -9.22 -24.91
N SER A 255 -11.74 -9.17 -23.84
CA SER A 255 -11.33 -7.99 -23.09
C SER A 255 -9.87 -7.56 -23.29
N GLY A 256 -9.09 -8.34 -24.04
CA GLY A 256 -7.73 -7.94 -24.42
C GLY A 256 -6.65 -9.00 -24.20
N PHE A 257 -5.44 -8.52 -23.87
CA PHE A 257 -4.22 -9.33 -23.85
C PHE A 257 -4.34 -10.52 -22.87
N TYR A 258 -4.99 -10.33 -21.72
CA TYR A 258 -5.13 -11.40 -20.72
C TYR A 258 -6.07 -12.52 -21.16
N ASP A 259 -7.05 -12.26 -22.02
CA ASP A 259 -7.86 -13.34 -22.62
C ASP A 259 -7.03 -14.16 -23.60
N TYR A 260 -6.10 -13.52 -24.31
CA TYR A 260 -5.11 -14.22 -25.12
C TYR A 260 -4.18 -15.08 -24.26
N TYR A 261 -3.58 -14.52 -23.20
CA TYR A 261 -2.67 -15.26 -22.31
C TYR A 261 -3.36 -16.44 -21.60
N GLN A 262 -4.66 -16.33 -21.31
CA GLN A 262 -5.46 -17.40 -20.71
C GLN A 262 -5.95 -18.44 -21.74
N GLY A 263 -5.68 -18.26 -23.03
CA GLY A 263 -6.15 -19.13 -24.10
C GLY A 263 -7.67 -19.07 -24.31
N LEU A 264 -8.31 -17.99 -23.89
CA LEU A 264 -9.73 -17.75 -24.09
C LEU A 264 -10.03 -17.22 -25.50
N CYS A 265 -9.05 -16.59 -26.13
CA CYS A 265 -9.13 -16.01 -27.47
C CYS A 265 -7.78 -16.07 -28.21
N ASP A 266 -7.78 -16.46 -29.49
CA ASP A 266 -6.55 -16.63 -30.27
C ASP A 266 -6.03 -15.31 -30.91
N ASP A 267 -6.87 -14.29 -31.05
CA ASP A 267 -6.57 -13.03 -31.77
C ASP A 267 -6.83 -11.75 -30.97
N CYS A 268 -7.06 -11.87 -29.65
CA CYS A 268 -7.37 -10.75 -28.75
C CYS A 268 -6.12 -9.97 -28.30
N THR A 269 -5.27 -9.62 -29.25
CA THR A 269 -4.01 -8.90 -29.03
C THR A 269 -4.16 -7.40 -29.25
N THR A 270 -5.37 -6.88 -29.48
CA THR A 270 -5.64 -5.45 -29.66
C THR A 270 -6.72 -4.98 -28.69
N VAL A 271 -6.49 -3.85 -28.00
CA VAL A 271 -7.42 -3.25 -27.04
C VAL A 271 -7.56 -1.76 -27.24
N LYS A 272 -8.75 -1.23 -26.95
CA LYS A 272 -9.02 0.21 -26.97
C LYS A 272 -8.39 0.89 -25.76
N MET A 273 -7.73 2.03 -25.94
CA MET A 273 -7.11 2.77 -24.83
C MET A 273 -8.13 3.13 -23.75
N ILE A 274 -7.69 3.01 -22.50
CA ILE A 274 -8.49 3.32 -21.32
C ILE A 274 -8.86 4.82 -21.25
N SER A 275 -10.16 5.11 -21.14
CA SER A 275 -10.68 6.48 -21.08
C SER A 275 -10.20 7.23 -19.84
N GLU A 276 -9.97 8.54 -19.94
CA GLU A 276 -9.50 9.40 -18.83
C GLU A 276 -10.33 9.26 -17.54
N ASP A 277 -11.65 9.19 -17.65
CA ASP A 277 -12.56 9.09 -16.51
C ASP A 277 -12.62 7.68 -15.87
N ASN A 278 -11.88 6.70 -16.41
CA ASN A 278 -11.90 5.34 -15.89
C ASN A 278 -10.93 5.21 -14.71
N TYR A 279 -11.49 5.09 -13.50
CA TYR A 279 -10.75 4.94 -12.25
C TYR A 279 -9.86 3.67 -12.19
N HIS A 280 -10.01 2.72 -13.12
CA HIS A 280 -9.09 1.56 -13.24
C HIS A 280 -7.64 1.97 -13.47
N LYS A 281 -7.44 3.18 -14.00
CA LYS A 281 -6.15 3.88 -14.06
C LYS A 281 -5.46 3.99 -12.69
N LEU A 282 -6.21 4.04 -11.60
CA LEU A 282 -5.70 4.17 -10.24
C LEU A 282 -5.61 2.82 -9.50
N THR A 283 -5.67 1.70 -10.22
CA THR A 283 -5.47 0.36 -9.64
C THR A 283 -4.01 0.08 -9.32
N HIS A 284 -3.80 -0.88 -8.43
CA HIS A 284 -2.49 -1.36 -8.02
C HIS A 284 -1.58 -1.72 -9.22
N ASN A 285 -2.08 -2.53 -10.15
CA ASN A 285 -1.32 -2.98 -11.34
C ASN A 285 -0.97 -1.84 -12.30
N SER A 286 -1.65 -0.70 -12.19
CA SER A 286 -1.44 0.50 -13.00
C SER A 286 -0.58 1.55 -12.27
N SER A 287 0.10 1.16 -11.19
CA SER A 287 0.89 2.07 -10.33
C SER A 287 0.07 3.22 -9.73
N GLY A 288 -1.22 2.98 -9.48
CA GLY A 288 -2.16 4.01 -9.04
C GLY A 288 -1.74 4.74 -7.78
N MET A 289 -1.09 4.05 -6.83
CA MET A 289 -0.59 4.69 -5.61
C MET A 289 0.70 5.47 -5.89
N GLY A 290 1.66 4.84 -6.57
CA GLY A 290 2.97 5.44 -6.84
C GLY A 290 2.88 6.74 -7.62
N ILE A 291 2.03 6.78 -8.66
CA ILE A 291 1.87 8.00 -9.46
C ILE A 291 1.30 9.16 -8.65
N GLN A 292 0.30 8.89 -7.82
CA GLN A 292 -0.33 9.91 -6.99
C GLN A 292 0.63 10.44 -5.93
N VAL A 293 1.32 9.54 -5.23
CA VAL A 293 2.30 9.90 -4.18
C VAL A 293 3.43 10.74 -4.76
N LEU A 294 4.05 10.31 -5.86
CA LEU A 294 5.17 11.06 -6.46
C LEU A 294 4.69 12.40 -7.04
N SER A 295 3.51 12.44 -7.66
CA SER A 295 2.92 13.70 -8.13
C SER A 295 2.74 14.71 -6.99
N LEU A 296 2.16 14.27 -5.86
CA LEU A 296 1.99 15.11 -4.67
C LEU A 296 3.32 15.62 -4.09
N LEU A 297 4.38 14.81 -4.20
CA LEU A 297 5.73 15.16 -3.75
C LEU A 297 6.52 16.00 -4.75
N GLY A 298 5.91 16.48 -5.84
CA GLY A 298 6.51 17.43 -6.78
C GLY A 298 7.28 16.80 -7.94
N TYR A 299 7.12 15.50 -8.17
CA TYR A 299 7.61 14.86 -9.39
C TYR A 299 6.69 15.27 -10.55
N THR A 300 7.27 15.58 -11.71
CA THR A 300 6.48 15.95 -12.90
C THR A 300 5.90 14.69 -13.51
N THR A 301 4.58 14.62 -13.58
CA THR A 301 3.90 13.49 -14.23
C THR A 301 3.99 13.63 -15.75
N LEU A 302 4.52 12.59 -16.40
CA LEU A 302 4.40 12.36 -17.84
C LEU A 302 3.66 11.04 -18.04
N THR A 303 2.83 10.93 -19.07
CA THR A 303 2.29 9.65 -19.51
C THR A 303 3.28 8.98 -20.48
N ASP A 304 3.19 7.66 -20.59
CA ASP A 304 3.83 6.93 -21.69
C ASP A 304 3.37 7.43 -23.08
N ILE A 305 2.13 7.91 -23.22
CA ILE A 305 1.66 8.60 -24.45
C ILE A 305 2.49 9.86 -24.75
N ASP A 306 2.78 10.70 -23.76
CA ASP A 306 3.58 11.92 -23.95
C ASP A 306 4.97 11.60 -24.49
N ILE A 307 5.56 10.49 -24.02
CA ILE A 307 6.90 10.03 -24.41
C ILE A 307 6.86 9.38 -25.79
N ASP A 308 5.86 8.54 -26.09
CA ASP A 308 5.75 7.91 -27.40
C ASP A 308 5.59 8.95 -28.52
N GLN A 309 4.80 10.00 -28.28
CA GLN A 309 4.61 11.08 -29.25
C GLN A 309 5.80 12.06 -29.32
N ASN A 310 6.56 12.20 -28.22
CA ASN A 310 7.70 13.12 -28.14
C ASN A 310 8.80 12.57 -27.20
N PRO A 311 9.63 11.60 -27.66
CA PRO A 311 10.63 10.95 -26.79
C PRO A 311 11.71 11.91 -26.28
N ASP A 312 11.95 13.01 -27.00
CA ASP A 312 12.91 14.04 -26.60
C ASP A 312 12.48 14.80 -25.34
N ILE A 313 11.21 14.71 -24.91
CA ILE A 313 10.72 15.33 -23.67
C ILE A 313 11.52 14.88 -22.44
N LEU A 314 12.02 13.65 -22.44
CA LEU A 314 12.81 13.12 -21.32
C LEU A 314 14.13 13.87 -21.14
N LYS A 315 14.67 14.49 -22.20
CA LYS A 315 15.92 15.29 -22.13
C LYS A 315 15.75 16.59 -21.33
N GLU A 316 14.53 17.00 -21.03
CA GLU A 316 14.24 18.18 -20.19
C GLU A 316 14.36 17.90 -18.69
N PHE A 317 14.52 16.62 -18.31
CA PHE A 317 14.57 16.17 -16.93
C PHE A 317 15.97 15.72 -16.55
N ASP A 318 16.36 15.98 -15.30
CA ASP A 318 17.62 15.51 -14.71
C ASP A 318 17.55 14.02 -14.34
N GLY A 319 16.33 13.48 -14.25
CA GLY A 319 16.08 12.09 -13.89
C GLY A 319 14.66 11.65 -14.23
N VAL A 320 14.51 10.35 -14.48
CA VAL A 320 13.23 9.74 -14.85
C VAL A 320 12.92 8.57 -13.92
N VAL A 321 11.74 8.56 -13.31
CA VAL A 321 11.22 7.43 -12.53
C VAL A 321 10.23 6.66 -13.39
N ILE A 322 10.52 5.39 -13.62
CA ILE A 322 9.65 4.45 -14.34
C ILE A 322 8.87 3.63 -13.30
N LEU A 323 7.54 3.62 -13.43
CA LEU A 323 6.66 2.81 -12.59
C LEU A 323 6.43 1.45 -13.27
N HIS A 324 5.24 0.85 -13.13
CA HIS A 324 4.90 -0.41 -13.80
C HIS A 324 4.60 -0.22 -15.31
N ASN A 325 5.52 0.41 -16.04
CA ASN A 325 5.47 0.58 -17.49
C ASN A 325 5.84 -0.74 -18.19
N GLU A 326 5.07 -1.79 -17.95
CA GLU A 326 5.23 -3.13 -18.52
C GLU A 326 5.06 -3.13 -20.05
N TYR A 327 3.99 -2.49 -20.54
CA TYR A 327 3.69 -2.42 -21.97
C TYR A 327 4.17 -1.09 -22.54
N VAL A 328 5.12 -1.12 -23.46
CA VAL A 328 5.72 0.09 -24.07
C VAL A 328 5.98 -0.10 -25.55
N THR A 329 6.08 1.02 -26.27
CA THR A 329 6.55 1.03 -27.65
C THR A 329 8.08 0.99 -27.71
N PRO A 330 8.67 0.60 -28.85
CA PRO A 330 10.12 0.74 -29.07
C PRO A 330 10.62 2.18 -28.87
N THR A 331 9.82 3.18 -29.23
CA THR A 331 10.13 4.60 -29.03
C THR A 331 10.36 4.93 -27.55
N ILE A 332 9.46 4.47 -26.67
CA ILE A 332 9.60 4.66 -25.22
C ILE A 332 10.78 3.87 -24.70
N PHE A 333 10.94 2.61 -25.11
CA PHE A 333 12.04 1.76 -24.70
C PHE A 333 13.40 2.45 -24.96
N ASP A 334 13.61 2.92 -26.18
CA ASP A 334 14.84 3.62 -26.58
C ASP A 334 15.03 4.92 -25.81
N ALA A 335 13.97 5.72 -25.65
CA ALA A 335 14.04 7.01 -24.94
C ALA A 335 14.40 6.84 -23.46
N VAL A 336 13.79 5.86 -22.79
CA VAL A 336 14.02 5.55 -21.38
C VAL A 336 15.41 4.95 -21.18
N THR A 337 15.78 3.91 -21.94
CA THR A 337 17.08 3.23 -21.77
C THR A 337 18.28 4.11 -22.18
N SER A 338 18.06 5.11 -23.05
CA SER A 338 19.08 6.11 -23.41
C SER A 338 19.20 7.26 -22.42
N HIS A 339 18.25 7.44 -21.49
CA HIS A 339 18.30 8.51 -20.50
C HIS A 339 19.39 8.19 -19.45
N PRO A 340 20.28 9.14 -19.10
CA PRO A 340 21.48 8.84 -18.28
C PRO A 340 21.20 8.57 -16.81
N ASN A 341 19.97 8.83 -16.35
CA ASN A 341 19.57 8.71 -14.96
C ASN A 341 18.13 8.25 -14.85
N VAL A 342 17.94 6.94 -14.71
CA VAL A 342 16.62 6.32 -14.59
C VAL A 342 16.51 5.56 -13.29
N LEU A 343 15.38 5.69 -12.61
CA LEU A 343 14.98 4.78 -11.54
C LEU A 343 13.83 3.92 -12.04
N TYR A 344 14.09 2.65 -12.30
CA TYR A 344 13.07 1.63 -12.53
C TYR A 344 12.53 1.20 -11.17
N LEU A 345 11.53 1.93 -10.68
CA LEU A 345 11.03 1.80 -9.31
C LEU A 345 10.22 0.52 -9.12
N TYR A 346 9.60 0.03 -10.20
CA TYR A 346 8.77 -1.16 -10.19
C TYR A 346 9.47 -2.24 -11.04
N PRO A 347 9.52 -3.49 -10.58
CA PRO A 347 9.86 -4.62 -11.43
C PRO A 347 8.90 -4.75 -12.60
N ASN A 348 9.27 -5.56 -13.59
CA ASN A 348 8.43 -5.81 -14.77
C ASN A 348 8.14 -4.56 -15.62
N ALA A 349 9.01 -3.56 -15.54
CA ALA A 349 9.02 -2.44 -16.47
C ALA A 349 9.68 -2.84 -17.80
N LEU A 350 9.23 -2.25 -18.91
CA LEU A 350 9.75 -2.45 -20.26
C LEU A 350 9.70 -3.92 -20.70
N TYR A 351 8.64 -4.62 -20.34
CA TYR A 351 8.54 -6.07 -20.50
C TYR A 351 7.94 -6.49 -21.84
N ALA A 352 6.92 -5.80 -22.32
CA ALA A 352 6.17 -6.17 -23.51
C ALA A 352 6.15 -5.03 -24.53
N GLU A 353 6.42 -5.38 -25.79
CA GLU A 353 6.38 -4.49 -26.93
C GLU A 353 4.94 -4.36 -27.44
N ILE A 354 4.49 -3.13 -27.60
CA ILE A 354 3.21 -2.81 -28.23
C ILE A 354 3.39 -1.83 -29.40
N GLU A 355 2.41 -1.80 -30.29
CA GLU A 355 2.17 -0.69 -31.20
C GLU A 355 0.94 0.11 -30.77
N VAL A 356 0.89 1.37 -31.19
CA VAL A 356 -0.16 2.32 -30.82
C VAL A 356 -0.78 2.91 -32.08
N ASP A 357 -2.10 2.80 -32.20
CA ASP A 357 -2.89 3.55 -33.19
C ASP A 357 -3.64 4.68 -32.49
N TYR A 358 -3.15 5.91 -32.65
CA TYR A 358 -3.77 7.10 -32.08
C TYR A 358 -5.04 7.55 -32.81
N PHE A 359 -5.28 7.11 -34.05
CA PHE A 359 -6.50 7.42 -34.79
C PHE A 359 -7.65 6.52 -34.33
N GLU A 360 -7.41 5.22 -34.22
CA GLU A 360 -8.37 4.24 -33.71
C GLU A 360 -8.42 4.19 -32.18
N ASN A 361 -7.44 4.83 -31.52
CA ASN A 361 -7.29 4.88 -30.07
C ASN A 361 -7.16 3.46 -29.48
N THR A 362 -6.25 2.66 -30.05
CA THR A 362 -5.98 1.27 -29.66
C THR A 362 -4.49 1.02 -29.43
N ILE A 363 -4.18 -0.01 -28.65
CA ILE A 363 -2.85 -0.60 -28.56
C ILE A 363 -2.90 -2.08 -28.96
N THR A 364 -1.83 -2.57 -29.56
CA THR A 364 -1.72 -3.95 -30.03
C THR A 364 -0.42 -4.59 -29.52
N LEU A 365 -0.52 -5.79 -28.94
CA LEU A 365 0.62 -6.58 -28.49
C LEU A 365 1.43 -7.05 -29.71
N ILE A 366 2.72 -6.71 -29.72
CA ILE A 366 3.67 -7.10 -30.76
C ILE A 366 4.58 -8.22 -30.26
N ARG A 367 5.05 -8.14 -29.01
CA ARG A 367 6.05 -9.08 -28.48
C ARG A 367 6.08 -9.13 -26.95
N GLY A 368 6.30 -10.32 -26.36
CA GLY A 368 6.40 -10.55 -24.91
C GLY A 368 5.31 -11.49 -24.39
N HIS A 369 5.41 -11.97 -23.15
CA HIS A 369 4.45 -12.91 -22.53
C HIS A 369 4.20 -14.19 -23.35
N GLY A 370 5.22 -14.69 -24.03
CA GLY A 370 5.11 -15.84 -24.94
C GLY A 370 4.46 -15.53 -26.29
N TYR A 371 4.34 -14.24 -26.65
CA TYR A 371 3.84 -13.77 -27.95
C TYR A 371 4.96 -13.19 -28.84
N PRO A 372 4.95 -13.44 -30.17
CA PRO A 372 4.09 -14.38 -30.87
C PRO A 372 4.54 -15.84 -30.71
N GLU A 373 5.71 -16.07 -30.13
CA GLU A 373 6.28 -17.40 -29.91
C GLU A 373 6.48 -17.68 -28.42
N PRO A 374 6.13 -18.88 -27.90
CA PRO A 374 6.09 -19.15 -26.46
C PRO A 374 7.41 -18.95 -25.69
N GLN A 375 8.54 -18.93 -26.38
CA GLN A 375 9.85 -18.70 -25.77
C GLN A 375 10.21 -17.22 -25.59
N ILE A 376 9.41 -16.31 -26.15
CA ILE A 376 9.63 -14.86 -26.06
C ILE A 376 8.99 -14.37 -24.76
N ASP A 377 9.78 -14.35 -23.70
CA ASP A 377 9.31 -13.90 -22.38
C ASP A 377 9.24 -12.37 -22.34
N ASN A 378 10.40 -11.71 -22.44
CA ASN A 378 10.53 -10.26 -22.60
C ASN A 378 10.48 -9.84 -24.08
N GLY A 379 9.66 -8.85 -24.39
CA GLY A 379 9.44 -8.30 -25.72
C GLY A 379 10.62 -7.52 -26.30
N PHE A 380 11.58 -7.10 -25.49
CA PHE A 380 12.75 -6.32 -25.90
C PHE A 380 14.08 -7.07 -25.75
N ASP A 381 14.05 -8.32 -25.23
CA ASP A 381 15.25 -9.06 -24.81
C ASP A 381 16.17 -8.22 -23.91
N TRP A 382 15.57 -7.39 -23.05
CA TRP A 382 16.33 -6.44 -22.24
C TRP A 382 17.16 -7.18 -21.18
N GLU A 383 18.47 -6.94 -21.17
CA GLU A 383 19.39 -7.69 -20.29
C GLU A 383 19.19 -7.41 -18.79
N PHE A 384 18.55 -6.28 -18.46
CA PHE A 384 18.25 -5.87 -17.09
C PHE A 384 16.80 -6.19 -16.67
N ASP A 385 16.08 -7.02 -17.42
CA ASP A 385 14.77 -7.53 -16.99
C ASP A 385 14.84 -8.08 -15.56
N ASN A 386 14.04 -7.49 -14.67
CA ASN A 386 13.96 -7.85 -13.25
C ASN A 386 12.57 -8.36 -12.85
N THR A 387 11.73 -8.80 -13.80
CA THR A 387 10.38 -9.31 -13.56
C THR A 387 10.36 -10.44 -12.54
N ARG A 388 11.28 -11.40 -12.68
CA ARG A 388 11.36 -12.58 -11.80
C ARG A 388 12.54 -12.49 -10.82
N PRO A 389 12.32 -12.75 -9.51
CA PRO A 389 11.05 -13.07 -8.83
C PRO A 389 10.27 -11.82 -8.36
N TYR A 390 10.78 -10.62 -8.63
CA TYR A 390 10.47 -9.43 -7.87
C TYR A 390 9.07 -8.84 -8.10
N GLU A 391 8.41 -9.12 -9.23
CA GLU A 391 7.07 -8.56 -9.52
C GLU A 391 5.98 -8.97 -8.52
N PHE A 392 6.18 -10.07 -7.79
CA PHE A 392 5.20 -10.59 -6.84
C PHE A 392 5.49 -10.21 -5.39
N ASP A 393 6.66 -9.66 -5.10
CA ASP A 393 6.96 -9.17 -3.76
C ASP A 393 6.31 -7.79 -3.57
N THR A 394 5.11 -7.77 -3.00
CA THR A 394 4.37 -6.53 -2.70
C THR A 394 4.53 -6.08 -1.25
N ASP A 395 5.12 -6.94 -0.39
CA ASP A 395 5.40 -6.63 1.01
C ASP A 395 6.67 -5.79 1.16
N CYS A 396 7.65 -5.98 0.27
CA CYS A 396 8.86 -5.17 0.19
C CYS A 396 9.67 -5.11 1.51
N PHE A 397 9.65 -6.17 2.32
CA PHE A 397 10.33 -6.20 3.63
C PHE A 397 11.85 -5.98 3.51
N ASP A 398 12.46 -6.62 2.51
CA ASP A 398 13.90 -6.56 2.23
C ASP A 398 14.15 -5.88 0.88
N MET A 399 13.40 -4.80 0.59
CA MET A 399 13.56 -4.04 -0.65
C MET A 399 14.99 -3.49 -0.78
N GLU A 400 15.65 -3.80 -1.90
CA GLU A 400 16.97 -3.29 -2.26
C GLU A 400 16.88 -2.38 -3.48
N PHE A 401 17.80 -1.41 -3.54
CA PHE A 401 18.09 -0.63 -4.74
C PHE A 401 19.46 -1.06 -5.27
N TYR A 402 19.52 -1.47 -6.53
CA TYR A 402 20.77 -1.86 -7.17
C TYR A 402 21.00 -1.11 -8.48
N LYS A 403 22.26 -0.96 -8.88
CA LYS A 403 22.65 -0.20 -10.07
C LYS A 403 22.53 -1.03 -11.35
N VAL A 404 22.11 -0.36 -12.40
CA VAL A 404 22.21 -0.78 -13.81
C VAL A 404 22.91 0.32 -14.62
N ASP A 405 23.17 0.08 -15.91
CA ASP A 405 24.03 0.93 -16.73
C ASP A 405 23.62 2.41 -16.76
N ASN A 406 22.32 2.68 -16.86
CA ASN A 406 21.76 4.03 -16.96
C ASN A 406 21.00 4.47 -15.70
N GLY A 407 21.14 3.75 -14.57
CA GLY A 407 20.23 3.98 -13.46
C GLY A 407 20.25 3.01 -12.29
N TRP A 408 19.09 2.90 -11.65
CA TRP A 408 18.82 2.03 -10.50
C TRP A 408 17.54 1.25 -10.72
N MET A 409 17.50 0.05 -10.14
CA MET A 409 16.34 -0.84 -10.13
C MET A 409 16.03 -1.29 -8.70
N THR A 410 14.83 -1.83 -8.50
CA THR A 410 14.36 -2.35 -7.22
C THR A 410 14.08 -3.85 -7.27
N THR A 411 13.98 -4.48 -6.09
CA THR A 411 13.74 -5.91 -5.92
C THR A 411 12.33 -6.26 -5.44
N CYS A 412 11.37 -5.33 -5.49
CA CYS A 412 9.98 -5.58 -5.08
C CYS A 412 9.03 -4.57 -5.74
N TYR A 413 7.73 -4.83 -5.73
CA TYR A 413 6.66 -3.97 -6.24
C TYR A 413 6.11 -3.05 -5.14
N PRO A 414 6.52 -1.77 -5.06
CA PRO A 414 6.36 -0.98 -3.83
C PRO A 414 5.05 -0.19 -3.73
N ASP A 415 4.11 -0.37 -4.67
CA ASP A 415 2.96 0.54 -4.84
C ASP A 415 2.19 0.77 -3.54
N LEU A 416 1.86 -0.30 -2.79
CA LEU A 416 1.08 -0.16 -1.56
C LEU A 416 1.87 0.51 -0.42
N ILE A 417 3.19 0.34 -0.37
CA ILE A 417 4.03 0.90 0.71
C ILE A 417 4.41 2.37 0.45
N MET A 418 4.28 2.87 -0.79
CA MET A 418 4.58 4.27 -1.16
C MET A 418 3.83 5.30 -0.32
N LYS A 419 2.57 5.01 0.03
CA LYS A 419 1.72 5.89 0.87
C LYS A 419 2.06 5.86 2.37
N GLU A 420 2.99 5.03 2.79
CA GLU A 420 3.28 4.79 4.21
C GLU A 420 4.76 4.98 4.55
N SER A 421 5.67 4.70 3.61
CA SER A 421 7.10 4.67 3.87
C SER A 421 7.80 5.97 3.47
N ALA A 422 7.99 6.87 4.44
CA ALA A 422 8.85 8.04 4.27
C ALA A 422 10.31 7.66 3.97
N ILE A 423 10.77 6.50 4.47
CA ILE A 423 12.13 5.98 4.20
C ILE A 423 12.28 5.65 2.72
N LEU A 424 11.31 4.96 2.13
CA LEU A 424 11.29 4.67 0.69
C LEU A 424 11.29 5.96 -0.13
N LEU A 425 10.41 6.90 0.22
CA LEU A 425 10.29 8.17 -0.52
C LEU A 425 11.56 9.03 -0.40
N SER A 426 12.22 9.00 0.76
CA SER A 426 13.54 9.61 0.94
C SER A 426 14.61 8.95 0.07
N ALA A 427 14.63 7.62 -0.01
CA ALA A 427 15.56 6.88 -0.86
C ALA A 427 15.36 7.23 -2.35
N ILE A 428 14.11 7.23 -2.83
CA ILE A 428 13.75 7.64 -4.20
C ILE A 428 14.26 9.06 -4.47
N LYS A 429 13.92 10.02 -3.61
CA LYS A 429 14.40 11.40 -3.74
C LYS A 429 15.92 11.44 -3.82
N ASN A 430 16.63 10.80 -2.88
CA ASN A 430 18.09 10.82 -2.81
C ASN A 430 18.75 10.23 -4.06
N ILE A 431 18.22 9.13 -4.61
CA ILE A 431 18.70 8.55 -5.87
C ILE A 431 18.53 9.55 -7.01
N MET A 432 17.36 10.19 -7.11
CA MET A 432 17.06 11.12 -8.20
C MET A 432 17.80 12.45 -8.12
N ILE A 433 18.11 12.93 -6.91
CA ILE A 433 18.83 14.20 -6.73
C ILE A 433 20.36 14.04 -6.67
N ASN A 434 20.90 12.89 -6.26
CA ASN A 434 22.35 12.71 -6.10
C ASN A 434 23.02 11.91 -7.24
N SER A 435 22.25 11.43 -8.20
CA SER A 435 22.74 10.85 -9.46
C SER A 435 23.50 11.92 -10.24
N GLY A 436 24.83 11.91 -10.11
CA GLY A 436 25.74 12.91 -10.66
C GLY A 436 27.02 13.14 -9.84
N GLU A 437 27.08 12.67 -8.59
CA GLU A 437 28.29 12.68 -7.74
C GLU A 437 28.91 11.29 -7.53
#